data_AF-A0A9W7DL50-F1
#
_entry.id   AF-A0A9W7DL50-F1
#
_cell.length_a   1.000
_cell.length_b   1.000
_cell.length_c   1.000
_cell.angle_alpha   90.00
_cell.angle_beta   90.00
_cell.angle_gamma   90.00
#
_symmetry.space_group_name_H-M   'P 1'
#
loop_
_entity.id
_entity.type
_entity.pdbx_description
1 polymer ?
#
loop_
_entity_poly.entity_id
_entity_poly.type
_entity_poly.pdbx_seq_one_letter_code
_entity_poly.pdbx_strand_id
1 'polypeptide(L)'
;MAGFNEKPSDDALNGPDGVNGSEDDSQIEDYTIPIPKDMTLDDKKEHLKQIVGNFIKLSTVTKNGAAGASLDGDEKTLSRIAITKWSKDSWVLILARLATRGLSATPELANLVREELLKFLEVDIKNKIGYVIEWLNEEYYHEKITYEHRQKESPDSPELSHDEQHKTYLHYASVILNFVINFADSSDRKIFIRLLSELPYLNLSLLRQLKSICYDPTRRTLGTHSLLYLVMFKPPLFNECIELYIEMLNEKGNVDELLQKECIKQLTKYAKDRIPAEFIPTSATVVSQIPVKAD
;
A
#
# COMPACT_ATOMS: atom_id res chain seq x y z
N MET A 1 32.40 -56.18 47.88
CA MET A 1 32.30 -57.15 46.77
C MET A 1 33.07 -56.54 45.61
N ALA A 2 34.41 -56.62 45.48
CA ALA A 2 35.32 -57.76 45.59
C ALA A 2 35.04 -58.89 44.58
N GLY A 3 35.73 -58.80 43.43
CA GLY A 3 36.52 -59.91 42.87
C GLY A 3 35.88 -60.80 41.79
N PHE A 4 36.49 -60.84 40.61
CA PHE A 4 37.32 -61.95 40.06
C PHE A 4 37.36 -61.85 38.52
N ASN A 5 38.52 -61.57 37.88
CA ASN A 5 39.57 -62.51 37.41
C ASN A 5 39.07 -63.31 36.16
N GLU A 6 39.73 -63.44 35.01
CA GLU A 6 41.13 -63.77 34.71
C GLU A 6 41.50 -63.42 33.26
N LYS A 7 42.77 -63.04 33.05
CA LYS A 7 43.54 -63.35 31.83
C LYS A 7 44.21 -64.72 32.04
N PRO A 8 44.55 -65.42 30.94
CA PRO A 8 45.87 -66.04 30.87
C PRO A 8 46.65 -65.59 29.64
N SER A 9 47.96 -65.60 29.81
CA SER A 9 49.02 -65.30 28.86
C SER A 9 49.58 -66.56 28.20
N ASP A 10 50.34 -66.32 27.13
CA ASP A 10 51.40 -67.14 26.53
C ASP A 10 51.00 -68.34 25.65
N ASP A 11 51.22 -68.20 24.34
CA ASP A 11 52.27 -69.00 23.70
C ASP A 11 52.66 -68.44 22.33
N ALA A 12 53.97 -68.34 22.14
CA ALA A 12 54.64 -67.82 20.96
C ALA A 12 54.78 -68.89 19.87
N LEU A 13 54.46 -68.56 18.63
CA LEU A 13 55.00 -69.22 17.45
C LEU A 13 55.32 -68.20 16.36
N ASN A 14 56.61 -67.96 16.17
CA ASN A 14 57.22 -67.25 15.06
C ASN A 14 56.97 -67.97 13.72
N GLY A 15 56.72 -67.18 12.67
CA GLY A 15 56.88 -67.56 11.26
C GLY A 15 56.90 -66.31 10.37
N PRO A 16 57.76 -66.22 9.34
CA PRO A 16 58.44 -64.97 8.99
C PRO A 16 57.94 -64.27 7.71
N ASP A 17 58.39 -63.01 7.58
CA ASP A 17 58.63 -62.23 6.35
C ASP A 17 57.46 -61.81 5.45
N GLY A 18 56.92 -60.62 5.76
CA GLY A 18 57.07 -59.42 4.92
C GLY A 18 56.36 -59.37 3.56
N VAL A 19 55.34 -58.50 3.45
CA VAL A 19 55.19 -57.53 2.33
C VAL A 19 54.54 -56.24 2.87
N ASN A 20 55.27 -55.14 2.70
CA ASN A 20 54.84 -53.75 2.89
C ASN A 20 53.66 -53.37 1.99
N GLY A 21 52.76 -52.56 2.53
CA GLY A 21 51.76 -51.83 1.74
C GLY A 21 50.89 -51.00 2.66
N SER A 22 51.49 -49.96 3.23
CA SER A 22 50.82 -48.90 4.00
C SER A 22 49.44 -48.59 3.44
N GLU A 23 48.40 -48.88 4.22
CA GLU A 23 47.09 -48.27 4.08
C GLU A 23 47.30 -46.76 4.22
N ASP A 24 47.41 -46.07 3.08
CA ASP A 24 47.29 -44.63 2.99
C ASP A 24 45.82 -44.30 3.22
N ASP A 25 45.41 -44.42 4.48
CA ASP A 25 44.19 -43.87 5.04
C ASP A 25 44.41 -42.34 5.10
N SER A 26 44.54 -41.77 3.90
CA SER A 26 44.64 -40.35 3.66
C SER A 26 43.37 -39.75 4.23
N GLN A 27 43.56 -39.07 5.36
CA GLN A 27 42.57 -38.31 6.09
C GLN A 27 41.57 -37.70 5.10
N ILE A 28 40.35 -38.22 5.10
CA ILE A 28 39.21 -37.50 4.53
C ILE A 28 39.05 -36.29 5.46
N GLU A 29 39.81 -35.23 5.19
CA GLU A 29 39.58 -33.93 5.78
C GLU A 29 38.12 -33.60 5.47
N ASP A 30 37.32 -33.50 6.54
CA ASP A 30 35.90 -33.19 6.49
C ASP A 30 35.76 -31.85 5.77
N TYR A 31 35.52 -31.89 4.45
CA TYR A 31 35.49 -30.71 3.60
C TYR A 31 34.24 -29.90 3.96
N THR A 32 34.40 -28.97 4.89
CA THR A 32 33.34 -28.03 5.24
C THR A 32 33.37 -26.87 4.27
N ILE A 33 32.28 -26.72 3.51
CA ILE A 33 32.07 -25.58 2.62
C ILE A 33 32.22 -24.30 3.46
N PRO A 34 33.04 -23.32 3.01
CA PRO A 34 33.19 -22.07 3.74
C PRO A 34 31.84 -21.36 3.84
N ILE A 35 31.54 -20.80 5.01
CA ILE A 35 30.30 -20.06 5.24
C ILE A 35 30.22 -18.95 4.19
N PRO A 36 29.10 -18.84 3.43
CA PRO A 36 28.95 -17.81 2.42
C PRO A 36 29.21 -16.42 3.00
N LYS A 37 29.98 -15.61 2.28
CA LYS A 37 30.19 -14.21 2.66
C LYS A 37 28.85 -13.48 2.63
N ASP A 38 28.49 -12.82 3.72
CA ASP A 38 27.30 -11.99 3.76
C ASP A 38 27.40 -10.86 2.74
N MET A 39 26.36 -10.74 1.93
CA MET A 39 26.24 -9.69 0.92
C MET A 39 26.05 -8.33 1.61
N THR A 40 26.75 -7.30 1.13
CA THR A 40 26.66 -5.96 1.71
C THR A 40 25.27 -5.36 1.48
N LEU A 41 24.90 -4.33 2.25
CA LEU A 41 23.60 -3.68 2.12
C LEU A 41 23.43 -3.04 0.73
N ASP A 42 24.51 -2.48 0.16
CA ASP A 42 24.47 -1.84 -1.15
C ASP A 42 24.34 -2.87 -2.28
N ASP A 43 25.05 -3.99 -2.18
CA ASP A 43 24.87 -5.12 -3.11
C ASP A 43 23.42 -5.65 -3.04
N LYS A 44 22.85 -5.74 -1.82
CA LYS A 44 21.43 -6.11 -1.62
C LYS A 44 20.48 -5.12 -2.29
N LYS A 45 20.74 -3.82 -2.20
CA LYS A 45 19.93 -2.78 -2.87
C LYS A 45 19.99 -2.93 -4.39
N GLU A 46 21.18 -3.13 -4.95
CA GLU A 46 21.36 -3.30 -6.39
C GLU A 46 20.64 -4.53 -6.91
N HIS A 47 20.85 -5.69 -6.29
CA HIS A 47 20.18 -6.92 -6.69
C HIS A 47 18.67 -6.84 -6.51
N LEU A 48 18.19 -6.25 -5.41
CA LEU A 48 16.75 -6.06 -5.20
C LEU A 48 16.13 -5.20 -6.31
N LYS A 49 16.80 -4.11 -6.69
CA LYS A 49 16.33 -3.24 -7.78
C LYS A 49 16.27 -3.99 -9.12
N GLN A 50 17.28 -4.80 -9.42
CA GLN A 50 17.29 -5.65 -10.62
C GLN A 50 16.13 -6.67 -10.59
N ILE A 51 15.90 -7.32 -9.44
CA ILE A 51 14.82 -8.28 -9.26
C ILE A 51 13.46 -7.60 -9.46
N VAL A 52 13.20 -6.49 -8.77
CA VAL A 52 11.93 -5.76 -8.87
C VAL A 52 11.70 -5.28 -10.31
N GLY A 53 12.73 -4.73 -10.96
CA GLY A 53 12.68 -4.32 -12.36
C GLY A 53 12.33 -5.48 -13.31
N ASN A 54 12.91 -6.66 -13.09
CA ASN A 54 12.60 -7.85 -13.87
C ASN A 54 11.16 -8.31 -13.63
N PHE A 55 10.66 -8.27 -12.39
CA PHE A 55 9.27 -8.60 -12.07
C PHE A 55 8.28 -7.68 -12.78
N ILE A 56 8.53 -6.37 -12.77
CA ILE A 56 7.71 -5.38 -13.47
C ILE A 56 7.77 -5.61 -14.99
N LYS A 57 8.96 -5.89 -15.55
CA LYS A 57 9.10 -6.19 -16.98
C LYS A 57 8.29 -7.42 -17.39
N LEU A 58 8.38 -8.52 -16.63
CA LEU A 58 7.64 -9.76 -16.89
C LEU A 58 6.12 -9.56 -16.81
N SER A 59 5.65 -8.69 -15.91
CA SER A 59 4.22 -8.40 -15.80
C SER A 59 3.67 -7.69 -17.04
N THR A 60 4.45 -6.80 -17.66
CA THR A 60 4.06 -6.13 -18.91
C THR A 60 4.03 -7.08 -20.11
N VAL A 61 4.99 -8.02 -20.19
CA VAL A 61 5.03 -9.05 -21.25
C VAL A 61 3.79 -9.95 -21.21
N THR A 62 3.33 -10.29 -20.00
CA THR A 62 2.13 -11.11 -19.78
C THR A 62 0.85 -10.40 -20.22
N LYS A 63 0.78 -9.06 -20.14
CA LYS A 63 -0.38 -8.28 -20.62
C LYS A 63 -0.49 -8.21 -22.13
N ASN A 64 0.65 -8.10 -22.82
CA ASN A 64 0.70 -7.87 -24.27
C ASN A 64 0.56 -9.14 -25.11
N GLY A 65 0.33 -10.31 -24.50
CA GLY A 65 0.04 -11.54 -25.24
C GLY A 65 1.10 -11.87 -26.30
N ALA A 66 2.38 -11.62 -26.00
CA ALA A 66 3.48 -11.95 -26.91
C ALA A 66 3.74 -13.47 -26.91
N ALA A 67 2.78 -14.22 -27.45
CA ALA A 67 3.06 -15.49 -28.09
C ALA A 67 3.85 -15.18 -29.38
N GLY A 68 5.16 -14.90 -29.26
CA GLY A 68 5.98 -14.65 -30.44
C GLY A 68 7.29 -13.87 -30.29
N ALA A 69 7.79 -13.59 -29.09
CA ALA A 69 9.18 -13.12 -28.96
C ALA A 69 10.12 -14.34 -28.91
N SER A 70 10.97 -14.47 -29.93
CA SER A 70 12.03 -15.48 -30.01
C SER A 70 13.05 -15.27 -28.87
N LEU A 71 12.78 -15.89 -27.73
CA LEU A 71 13.75 -16.05 -26.63
C LEU A 71 14.23 -17.51 -26.64
N ASP A 72 15.53 -17.75 -26.47
CA ASP A 72 16.14 -19.08 -26.57
C ASP A 72 15.93 -19.93 -25.30
N GLY A 73 15.92 -21.26 -25.53
CA GLY A 73 16.17 -22.37 -24.58
C GLY A 73 15.47 -22.37 -23.22
N ASP A 74 15.96 -21.57 -22.29
CA ASP A 74 15.61 -21.64 -20.85
C ASP A 74 14.77 -20.46 -20.37
N GLU A 75 14.95 -19.26 -20.93
CA GLU A 75 14.12 -18.09 -20.61
C GLU A 75 12.66 -18.34 -21.00
N LYS A 76 12.43 -19.07 -22.11
CA LYS A 76 11.10 -19.50 -22.53
C LYS A 76 10.42 -20.37 -21.49
N THR A 77 11.15 -21.23 -20.79
CA THR A 77 10.57 -22.20 -19.85
C THR A 77 10.13 -21.51 -18.55
N LEU A 78 10.97 -20.64 -18.00
CA LEU A 78 10.63 -19.82 -16.82
C LEU A 78 9.52 -18.81 -17.15
N SER A 79 9.61 -18.14 -18.30
CA SER A 79 8.57 -17.21 -18.77
C SER A 79 7.25 -17.94 -19.03
N ARG A 80 7.28 -19.17 -19.56
CA ARG A 80 6.09 -19.99 -19.81
C ARG A 80 5.42 -20.46 -18.51
N ILE A 81 6.19 -20.87 -17.50
CA ILE A 81 5.67 -21.24 -16.18
C ILE A 81 5.06 -20.02 -15.47
N ALA A 82 5.70 -18.86 -15.57
CA ALA A 82 5.13 -17.60 -15.09
C ALA A 82 3.80 -17.30 -15.80
N ILE A 83 3.75 -17.34 -17.14
CA ILE A 83 2.53 -17.03 -17.91
C ILE A 83 1.38 -18.03 -17.65
N THR A 84 1.67 -19.29 -17.33
CA THR A 84 0.63 -20.33 -17.16
C THR A 84 0.03 -20.44 -15.76
N LYS A 85 0.75 -20.02 -14.70
CA LYS A 85 0.25 -20.10 -13.30
C LYS A 85 0.03 -18.76 -12.61
N TRP A 86 0.58 -17.65 -13.11
CA TRP A 86 0.29 -16.34 -12.53
C TRP A 86 -1.07 -15.83 -13.01
N SER A 87 -1.90 -15.35 -12.10
CA SER A 87 -2.98 -14.44 -12.49
C SER A 87 -2.35 -13.11 -12.93
N LYS A 88 -2.97 -12.43 -13.91
CA LYS A 88 -2.46 -11.18 -14.52
C LYS A 88 -2.05 -10.07 -13.54
N ASP A 89 -2.47 -10.17 -12.28
CA ASP A 89 -2.39 -9.15 -11.25
C ASP A 89 -1.64 -9.61 -9.98
N SER A 90 -1.26 -10.89 -9.88
CA SER A 90 -0.62 -11.46 -8.66
C SER A 90 0.72 -10.82 -8.30
N TRP A 91 1.42 -10.24 -9.27
CA TRP A 91 2.77 -9.71 -9.08
C TRP A 91 2.78 -8.44 -8.22
N VAL A 92 1.76 -7.57 -8.32
CA VAL A 92 1.65 -6.37 -7.48
C VAL A 92 1.49 -6.77 -6.04
N LEU A 93 0.61 -7.74 -5.76
CA LEU A 93 0.42 -8.27 -4.42
C LEU A 93 1.69 -8.89 -3.84
N ILE A 94 2.49 -9.59 -4.66
CA ILE A 94 3.78 -10.15 -4.23
C ILE A 94 4.75 -9.04 -3.86
N LEU A 95 4.90 -8.01 -4.69
CA LEU A 95 5.79 -6.88 -4.40
C LEU A 95 5.31 -6.08 -3.19
N ALA A 96 4.01 -5.86 -3.07
CA ALA A 96 3.40 -5.22 -1.90
C ALA A 96 3.71 -6.03 -0.62
N ARG A 97 3.52 -7.35 -0.64
CA ARG A 97 3.85 -8.24 0.49
C ARG A 97 5.33 -8.35 0.77
N LEU A 98 6.17 -8.26 -0.26
CA LEU A 98 7.62 -8.18 -0.09
C LEU A 98 7.99 -6.89 0.65
N ALA A 99 7.43 -5.75 0.25
CA ALA A 99 7.68 -4.46 0.88
C ALA A 99 7.14 -4.40 2.32
N THR A 100 5.95 -4.95 2.58
CA THR A 100 5.33 -4.92 3.91
C THR A 100 5.91 -5.97 4.84
N ARG A 101 5.83 -7.25 4.45
CA ARG A 101 6.13 -8.39 5.34
C ARG A 101 7.54 -8.93 5.14
N GLY A 102 7.99 -9.04 3.90
CA GLY A 102 9.27 -9.68 3.55
C GLY A 102 10.49 -8.85 3.92
N LEU A 103 10.36 -7.52 3.93
CA LEU A 103 11.43 -6.56 4.21
C LEU A 103 11.15 -5.69 5.44
N SER A 104 10.25 -6.13 6.32
CA SER A 104 9.85 -5.39 7.54
C SER A 104 11.03 -5.06 8.46
N ALA A 105 12.03 -5.94 8.53
CA ALA A 105 13.25 -5.74 9.31
C ALA A 105 14.25 -4.77 8.68
N THR A 106 14.07 -4.42 7.40
CA THR A 106 14.99 -3.56 6.62
C THR A 106 14.20 -2.46 5.89
N PRO A 107 13.80 -1.38 6.58
CA PRO A 107 12.95 -0.32 6.02
C PRO A 107 13.51 0.32 4.74
N GLU A 108 14.84 0.44 4.63
CA GLU A 108 15.49 1.00 3.43
C GLU A 108 15.22 0.16 2.18
N LEU A 109 15.27 -1.17 2.29
CA LEU A 109 14.99 -2.08 1.18
C LEU A 109 13.48 -2.10 0.87
N ALA A 110 12.64 -2.07 1.90
CA ALA A 110 11.20 -1.98 1.74
C ALA A 110 10.80 -0.71 0.97
N ASN A 111 11.38 0.44 1.32
CA ASN A 111 11.14 1.72 0.65
C ASN A 111 11.58 1.69 -0.82
N LEU A 112 12.70 1.03 -1.14
CA LEU A 112 13.13 0.84 -2.53
C LEU A 112 12.04 0.11 -3.34
N VAL A 113 11.45 -0.97 -2.81
CA VAL A 113 10.36 -1.68 -3.50
C VAL A 113 9.14 -0.77 -3.69
N ARG A 114 8.78 0.01 -2.66
CA ARG A 114 7.65 0.96 -2.73
C ARG A 114 7.87 2.06 -3.75
N GLU A 115 9.08 2.59 -3.86
CA GLU A 115 9.45 3.60 -4.86
C GLU A 115 9.37 3.05 -6.28
N GLU A 116 9.85 1.83 -6.52
CA GLU A 116 9.74 1.19 -7.83
C GLU A 116 8.28 0.84 -8.18
N LEU A 117 7.47 0.42 -7.19
CA LEU A 117 6.03 0.27 -7.36
C LEU A 117 5.36 1.59 -7.72
N LEU A 118 5.69 2.67 -7.01
CA LEU A 118 5.14 4.00 -7.28
C LEU A 118 5.48 4.45 -8.71
N LYS A 119 6.75 4.38 -9.12
CA LYS A 119 7.18 4.70 -10.50
C LYS A 119 6.39 3.91 -11.54
N PHE A 120 6.16 2.62 -11.30
CA PHE A 120 5.35 1.81 -12.20
C PHE A 120 3.90 2.32 -12.29
N LEU A 121 3.30 2.68 -11.15
CA LEU A 121 1.91 3.15 -11.09
C LEU A 121 1.74 4.52 -11.77
N GLU A 122 2.70 5.43 -11.61
CA GLU A 122 2.69 6.77 -12.18
C GLU A 122 2.56 6.78 -13.71
N VAL A 123 3.18 5.82 -14.42
CA VAL A 123 3.14 5.79 -15.90
C VAL A 123 1.72 5.73 -16.46
N ASP A 124 0.78 5.07 -15.76
CA ASP A 124 -0.62 4.97 -16.22
C ASP A 124 -1.56 4.69 -15.05
N ILE A 125 -1.70 5.67 -14.15
CA ILE A 125 -2.43 5.46 -12.90
C ILE A 125 -3.92 5.19 -13.13
N LYS A 126 -4.49 5.78 -14.19
CA LYS A 126 -5.93 5.67 -14.51
C LYS A 126 -6.32 4.21 -14.75
N ASN A 127 -5.52 3.48 -15.52
CA ASN A 127 -5.75 2.06 -15.78
C ASN A 127 -5.19 1.14 -14.67
N LYS A 128 -4.37 1.67 -13.77
CA LYS A 128 -3.72 0.92 -12.67
C LYS A 128 -4.38 1.16 -11.31
N ILE A 129 -5.55 1.80 -11.26
CA ILE A 129 -6.21 2.11 -9.99
C ILE A 129 -6.54 0.88 -9.14
N GLY A 130 -6.80 -0.27 -9.78
CA GLY A 130 -6.98 -1.54 -9.06
C GLY A 130 -5.73 -1.95 -8.28
N TYR A 131 -4.55 -1.81 -8.88
CA TYR A 131 -3.27 -2.11 -8.22
C TYR A 131 -2.95 -1.12 -7.10
N VAL A 132 -3.28 0.16 -7.30
CA VAL A 132 -3.18 1.18 -6.24
C VAL A 132 -3.98 0.76 -5.02
N ILE A 133 -5.25 0.41 -5.23
CA ILE A 133 -6.16 0.02 -4.15
C ILE A 133 -5.64 -1.25 -3.47
N GLU A 134 -5.22 -2.25 -4.22
CA GLU A 134 -4.69 -3.51 -3.68
C GLU A 134 -3.43 -3.28 -2.84
N TRP A 135 -2.48 -2.49 -3.34
CA TRP A 135 -1.26 -2.17 -2.59
C TRP A 135 -1.55 -1.38 -1.32
N LEU A 136 -2.37 -0.33 -1.40
CA LEU A 136 -2.69 0.51 -0.25
C LEU A 136 -3.51 -0.25 0.82
N ASN A 137 -4.37 -1.19 0.42
CA ASN A 137 -5.05 -2.07 1.36
C ASN A 137 -4.07 -3.01 2.08
N GLU A 138 -3.07 -3.56 1.37
CA GLU A 138 -2.04 -4.40 1.98
C GLU A 138 -1.15 -3.61 2.95
N GLU A 139 -0.74 -2.37 2.62
CA GLU A 139 0.01 -1.50 3.55
C GLU A 139 -0.79 -1.20 4.82
N TYR A 140 -2.04 -0.75 4.67
CA TYR A 140 -2.92 -0.46 5.80
C TYR A 140 -3.11 -1.68 6.70
N TYR A 141 -3.42 -2.84 6.08
CA TYR A 141 -3.65 -4.07 6.83
C TYR A 141 -2.39 -4.50 7.58
N HIS A 142 -1.22 -4.41 6.95
CA HIS A 142 0.03 -4.77 7.60
C HIS A 142 0.35 -3.86 8.80
N GLU A 143 0.21 -2.54 8.65
CA GLU A 143 0.42 -1.60 9.75
C GLU A 143 -0.55 -1.85 10.91
N LYS A 144 -1.83 -2.09 10.59
CA LYS A 144 -2.86 -2.43 11.59
C LYS A 144 -2.50 -3.68 12.38
N ILE A 145 -2.16 -4.79 11.71
CA ILE A 145 -1.82 -6.05 12.39
C ILE A 145 -0.52 -5.90 13.20
N THR A 146 0.48 -5.20 12.65
CA THR A 146 1.75 -4.96 13.35
C THR A 146 1.54 -4.14 14.63
N TYR A 147 0.67 -3.13 14.57
CA TYR A 147 0.30 -2.33 15.74
C TYR A 147 -0.47 -3.18 16.78
N GLU A 148 -1.48 -3.94 16.36
CA GLU A 148 -2.25 -4.82 17.24
C GLU A 148 -1.36 -5.87 17.94
N HIS A 149 -0.37 -6.44 17.24
CA HIS A 149 0.61 -7.34 17.83
C HIS A 149 1.50 -6.65 18.85
N ARG A 150 2.02 -5.46 18.52
CA ARG A 150 2.85 -4.67 19.43
C ARG A 150 2.12 -4.31 20.72
N GLN A 151 0.85 -3.90 20.63
CA GLN A 151 0.04 -3.58 21.80
C GLN A 151 -0.25 -4.81 22.68
N LYS A 152 -0.35 -6.00 22.09
CA LYS A 152 -0.52 -7.26 22.85
C LYS A 152 0.76 -7.68 23.57
N GLU A 153 1.92 -7.50 22.94
CA GLU A 153 3.22 -7.84 23.51
C GLU A 153 3.65 -6.84 24.60
N SER A 154 3.29 -5.57 24.43
CA SER A 154 3.65 -4.49 25.34
C SER A 154 2.43 -3.61 25.68
N PRO A 155 1.54 -4.05 26.58
CA PRO A 155 0.30 -3.33 26.92
C PRO A 155 0.51 -1.94 27.52
N ASP A 156 1.67 -1.72 28.16
CA ASP A 156 2.03 -0.43 28.77
C ASP A 156 2.54 0.61 27.75
N SER A 157 2.63 0.25 26.45
CA SER A 157 3.04 1.17 25.40
C SER A 157 1.98 2.25 25.18
N PRO A 158 2.37 3.52 24.95
CA PRO A 158 1.41 4.59 24.71
C PRO A 158 0.53 4.30 23.50
N GLU A 159 -0.77 4.50 23.65
CA GLU A 159 -1.71 4.39 22.54
C GLU A 159 -1.41 5.49 21.51
N LEU A 160 -1.10 5.09 20.29
CA LEU A 160 -0.84 6.01 19.18
C LEU A 160 -2.16 6.43 18.57
N SER A 161 -2.25 7.65 18.05
CA SER A 161 -3.41 8.06 17.25
C SER A 161 -3.54 7.18 16.00
N HIS A 162 -4.74 7.07 15.44
CA HIS A 162 -4.97 6.21 14.26
C HIS A 162 -4.09 6.61 13.06
N ASP A 163 -3.82 7.91 12.90
CA ASP A 163 -2.89 8.41 11.88
C ASP A 163 -1.44 7.97 12.13
N GLU A 164 -1.02 7.94 13.40
CA GLU A 164 0.31 7.51 13.77
C GLU A 164 0.52 6.00 13.68
N GLN A 165 -0.57 5.23 13.80
CA GLN A 165 -0.54 3.79 13.59
C GLN A 165 -0.32 3.45 12.11
N HIS A 166 -0.67 4.34 11.17
CA HIS A 166 -0.76 4.05 9.74
C HIS A 166 0.03 5.07 8.89
N LYS A 167 1.22 5.46 9.38
CA LYS A 167 2.05 6.52 8.78
C LYS A 167 2.49 6.18 7.37
N THR A 168 2.91 4.95 7.12
CA THR A 168 3.42 4.54 5.80
C THR A 168 2.27 4.50 4.79
N TYR A 169 1.14 3.91 5.15
CA TYR A 169 -0.08 3.95 4.34
C TYR A 169 -0.49 5.39 4.02
N LEU A 170 -0.60 6.26 5.01
CA LEU A 170 -1.04 7.65 4.82
C LEU A 170 -0.08 8.44 3.93
N HIS A 171 1.23 8.20 4.06
CA HIS A 171 2.24 8.82 3.19
C HIS A 171 1.99 8.46 1.72
N TYR A 172 1.93 7.18 1.38
CA TYR A 172 1.74 6.75 -0.01
C TYR A 172 0.33 7.04 -0.53
N ALA A 173 -0.71 6.93 0.30
CA ALA A 173 -2.06 7.33 -0.06
C ALA A 173 -2.12 8.83 -0.43
N SER A 174 -1.40 9.68 0.30
CA SER A 174 -1.29 11.11 0.02
C SER A 174 -0.54 11.39 -1.29
N VAL A 175 0.59 10.73 -1.52
CA VAL A 175 1.35 10.88 -2.78
C VAL A 175 0.50 10.47 -3.97
N ILE A 176 -0.15 9.31 -3.88
CA ILE A 176 -1.02 8.77 -4.92
C ILE A 176 -2.23 9.66 -5.14
N LEU A 177 -2.89 10.15 -4.09
CA LEU A 177 -4.06 11.00 -4.23
C LEU A 177 -3.71 12.31 -4.92
N ASN A 178 -2.59 12.95 -4.55
CA ASN A 178 -2.10 14.15 -5.24
C ASN A 178 -1.78 13.87 -6.71
N PHE A 179 -1.15 12.74 -7.00
CA PHE A 179 -0.90 12.33 -8.39
C PHE A 179 -2.22 12.17 -9.16
N VAL A 180 -3.18 11.43 -8.61
CA VAL A 180 -4.50 11.26 -9.22
C VAL A 180 -5.19 12.60 -9.45
N ILE A 181 -5.16 13.53 -8.47
CA ILE A 181 -5.72 14.89 -8.60
C ILE A 181 -5.06 15.67 -9.73
N ASN A 182 -3.74 15.57 -9.88
CA ASN A 182 -3.01 16.32 -10.91
C ASN A 182 -3.32 15.82 -12.33
N PHE A 183 -3.58 14.52 -12.51
CA PHE A 183 -3.86 13.92 -13.82
C PHE A 183 -5.35 13.65 -14.09
N ALA A 184 -6.23 14.00 -13.16
CA ALA A 184 -7.66 13.83 -13.27
C ALA A 184 -8.27 14.79 -14.29
N ASP A 185 -9.05 14.25 -15.22
CA ASP A 185 -9.96 15.03 -16.06
C ASP A 185 -11.38 14.97 -15.49
N SER A 186 -12.27 15.86 -15.93
CA SER A 186 -13.68 15.89 -15.50
C SER A 186 -14.45 14.60 -15.81
N SER A 187 -13.97 13.78 -16.74
CA SER A 187 -14.52 12.47 -17.10
C SER A 187 -14.14 11.34 -16.13
N ASP A 188 -13.13 11.52 -15.28
CA ASP A 188 -12.54 10.45 -14.46
C ASP A 188 -13.28 10.20 -13.14
N ARG A 189 -14.56 10.57 -13.07
CA ARG A 189 -15.43 10.38 -11.89
C ARG A 189 -15.41 8.95 -11.35
N LYS A 190 -15.41 7.96 -12.24
CA LYS A 190 -15.40 6.55 -11.82
C LYS A 190 -14.10 6.18 -11.10
N ILE A 191 -12.96 6.70 -11.55
CA ILE A 191 -11.65 6.41 -10.97
C ILE A 191 -11.56 7.02 -9.56
N PHE A 192 -11.98 8.28 -9.40
CA PHE A 192 -12.02 8.95 -8.11
C PHE A 192 -12.90 8.25 -7.10
N ILE A 193 -14.16 8.00 -7.47
CA ILE A 193 -15.10 7.35 -6.57
C ILE A 193 -14.58 5.97 -6.20
N ARG A 194 -14.07 5.21 -7.18
CA ARG A 194 -13.51 3.88 -6.92
C ARG A 194 -12.38 3.96 -5.89
N LEU A 195 -11.37 4.79 -6.12
CA LEU A 195 -10.26 4.98 -5.19
C LEU A 195 -10.75 5.34 -3.79
N LEU A 196 -11.50 6.44 -3.67
CA LEU A 196 -11.95 6.94 -2.37
C LEU A 196 -12.90 5.98 -1.65
N SER A 197 -13.68 5.18 -2.39
CA SER A 197 -14.59 4.19 -1.82
C SER A 197 -13.87 2.97 -1.27
N GLU A 198 -12.86 2.48 -2.00
CA GLU A 198 -12.15 1.22 -1.72
C GLU A 198 -10.92 1.42 -0.81
N LEU A 199 -10.52 2.67 -0.53
CA LEU A 199 -9.48 2.92 0.47
C LEU A 199 -9.99 2.56 1.88
N PRO A 200 -9.15 1.85 2.67
CA PRO A 200 -9.55 1.36 3.98
C PRO A 200 -9.74 2.50 4.99
N TYR A 201 -8.94 3.56 4.88
CA TYR A 201 -8.99 4.71 5.78
C TYR A 201 -8.68 6.03 5.06
N LEU A 202 -9.40 7.09 5.42
CA LEU A 202 -9.18 8.44 4.91
C LEU A 202 -9.13 9.38 6.11
N ASN A 203 -8.02 10.09 6.29
CA ASN A 203 -7.92 11.12 7.32
C ASN A 203 -8.26 12.51 6.75
N LEU A 204 -8.33 13.49 7.65
CA LEU A 204 -8.65 14.88 7.26
C LEU A 204 -7.63 15.48 6.29
N SER A 205 -6.35 15.09 6.38
CA SER A 205 -5.30 15.56 5.47
C SER A 205 -5.58 15.12 4.02
N LEU A 206 -5.94 13.85 3.81
CA LEU A 206 -6.32 13.33 2.50
C LEU A 206 -7.60 14.00 1.98
N LEU A 207 -8.60 14.22 2.84
CA LEU A 207 -9.82 14.92 2.45
C LEU A 207 -9.55 16.37 2.02
N ARG A 208 -8.66 17.08 2.71
CA ARG A 208 -8.26 18.44 2.32
C ARG A 208 -7.57 18.50 0.96
N GLN A 209 -6.90 17.44 0.51
CA GLN A 209 -6.38 17.40 -0.86
C GLN A 209 -7.51 17.45 -1.90
N LEU A 210 -8.65 16.81 -1.63
CA LEU A 210 -9.85 16.88 -2.48
C LEU A 210 -10.48 18.29 -2.53
N LYS A 211 -10.17 19.15 -1.57
CA LYS A 211 -10.61 20.56 -1.59
C LYS A 211 -10.07 21.28 -2.83
N SER A 212 -8.80 21.02 -3.19
CA SER A 212 -8.13 21.69 -4.31
C SER A 212 -8.86 21.50 -5.65
N ILE A 213 -9.36 20.30 -5.91
CA ILE A 213 -10.10 19.99 -7.15
C ILE A 213 -11.51 20.60 -7.19
N CYS A 214 -12.08 20.95 -6.03
CA CYS A 214 -13.38 21.64 -5.97
C CYS A 214 -13.29 23.10 -6.43
N TYR A 215 -12.12 23.74 -6.26
CA TYR A 215 -11.89 25.12 -6.68
C TYR A 215 -11.71 25.27 -8.19
N ASP A 216 -11.21 24.24 -8.86
CA ASP A 216 -11.03 24.25 -10.31
C ASP A 216 -12.40 24.26 -11.04
N PRO A 217 -12.77 25.31 -11.79
CA PRO A 217 -14.06 25.38 -12.47
C PRO A 217 -14.31 24.22 -13.44
N THR A 218 -13.24 23.68 -14.05
CA THR A 218 -13.34 22.59 -15.03
C THR A 218 -13.54 21.23 -14.38
N ARG A 219 -13.05 21.05 -13.15
CA ARG A 219 -13.05 19.78 -12.40
C ARG A 219 -13.90 19.81 -11.13
N ARG A 220 -14.56 20.92 -10.84
CA ARG A 220 -15.38 21.10 -9.63
C ARG A 220 -16.39 20.00 -9.44
N THR A 221 -17.13 19.64 -10.48
CA THR A 221 -18.16 18.61 -10.43
C THR A 221 -17.58 17.25 -10.02
N LEU A 222 -16.34 16.96 -10.41
CA LEU A 222 -15.63 15.76 -9.99
C LEU A 222 -15.33 15.81 -8.48
N GLY A 223 -14.79 16.93 -7.99
CA GLY A 223 -14.50 17.13 -6.57
C GLY A 223 -15.75 17.08 -5.70
N THR A 224 -16.78 17.88 -6.03
CA THR A 224 -18.01 17.96 -5.24
C THR A 224 -18.80 16.65 -5.25
N HIS A 225 -18.83 15.92 -6.36
CA HIS A 225 -19.44 14.58 -6.40
C HIS A 225 -18.64 13.54 -5.61
N SER A 226 -17.31 13.65 -5.57
CA SER A 226 -16.47 12.76 -4.77
C SER A 226 -16.71 12.97 -3.27
N LEU A 227 -16.78 14.23 -2.82
CA LEU A 227 -17.15 14.56 -1.44
C LEU A 227 -18.58 14.11 -1.10
N LEU A 228 -19.52 14.34 -2.01
CA LEU A 228 -20.91 13.88 -1.84
C LEU A 228 -20.98 12.36 -1.69
N TYR A 229 -20.20 11.62 -2.46
CA TYR A 229 -20.13 10.16 -2.33
C TYR A 229 -19.65 9.75 -0.93
N LEU A 230 -18.61 10.41 -0.41
CA LEU A 230 -18.10 10.15 0.94
C LEU A 230 -19.16 10.42 2.02
N VAL A 231 -19.86 11.56 1.92
CA VAL A 231 -20.99 11.90 2.81
C VAL A 231 -22.07 10.82 2.80
N MET A 232 -22.41 10.28 1.63
CA MET A 232 -23.51 9.34 1.47
C MET A 232 -23.14 7.89 1.83
N PHE A 233 -21.90 7.47 1.57
CA PHE A 233 -21.53 6.04 1.57
C PHE A 233 -20.37 5.69 2.51
N LYS A 234 -19.71 6.66 3.15
CA LYS A 234 -18.77 6.42 4.26
C LYS A 234 -19.18 7.23 5.51
N PRO A 235 -20.11 6.70 6.33
CA PRO A 235 -20.59 7.37 7.54
C PRO A 235 -19.49 7.91 8.48
N PRO A 236 -18.34 7.21 8.69
CA PRO A 236 -17.27 7.74 9.54
C PRO A 236 -16.63 9.04 9.07
N LEU A 237 -16.83 9.42 7.80
CA LEU A 237 -16.25 10.64 7.21
C LEU A 237 -17.29 11.76 7.06
N PHE A 238 -18.52 11.54 7.52
CA PHE A 238 -19.61 12.48 7.34
C PHE A 238 -19.25 13.85 7.92
N ASN A 239 -18.82 13.88 9.18
CA ASN A 239 -18.54 15.14 9.87
C ASN A 239 -17.37 15.89 9.22
N GLU A 240 -16.32 15.18 8.85
CA GLU A 240 -15.13 15.71 8.21
C GLU A 240 -15.45 16.29 6.83
N CYS A 241 -16.31 15.62 6.06
CA CYS A 241 -16.76 16.13 4.77
C CYS A 241 -17.67 17.37 4.91
N ILE A 242 -18.58 17.39 5.90
CA ILE A 242 -19.42 18.56 6.19
C ILE A 242 -18.57 19.75 6.63
N GLU A 243 -17.60 19.53 7.52
CA GLU A 243 -16.62 20.56 7.91
C GLU A 243 -15.84 21.09 6.70
N LEU A 244 -15.46 20.23 5.76
CA LEU A 244 -14.79 20.68 4.54
C LEU A 244 -15.68 21.57 3.66
N TYR A 245 -16.99 21.27 3.55
CA TYR A 245 -17.94 22.14 2.85
C TYR A 245 -18.06 23.51 3.52
N ILE A 246 -18.08 23.56 4.85
CA ILE A 246 -18.12 24.80 5.63
C ILE A 246 -16.81 25.58 5.46
N GLU A 247 -15.67 24.89 5.54
CA GLU A 247 -14.33 25.46 5.31
C GLU A 247 -14.22 26.10 3.92
N MET A 248 -14.81 25.46 2.89
CA MET A 248 -14.86 26.01 1.54
C MET A 248 -15.78 27.24 1.41
N LEU A 249 -16.87 27.34 2.19
CA LEU A 249 -17.75 28.52 2.18
C LEU A 249 -17.12 29.72 2.89
N ASN A 250 -16.42 29.48 3.99
CA ASN A 250 -15.83 30.51 4.83
C ASN A 250 -14.50 31.06 4.27
N GLU A 251 -13.94 30.45 3.22
CA GLU A 251 -12.66 30.86 2.64
C GLU A 251 -12.82 32.18 1.86
N LYS A 252 -12.31 33.26 2.45
CA LYS A 252 -12.39 34.60 1.87
C LYS A 252 -11.53 34.70 0.61
N GLY A 253 -12.15 35.01 -0.53
CA GLY A 253 -11.46 35.54 -1.70
C GLY A 253 -11.33 34.65 -2.95
N ASN A 254 -11.96 33.47 -3.03
CA ASN A 254 -11.90 32.68 -4.27
C ASN A 254 -13.02 31.64 -4.46
N VAL A 255 -14.17 31.81 -3.81
CA VAL A 255 -15.27 30.84 -3.97
C VAL A 255 -16.19 31.33 -5.08
N ASP A 256 -16.05 30.71 -6.26
CA ASP A 256 -16.98 30.87 -7.38
C ASP A 256 -18.43 30.71 -6.88
N GLU A 257 -19.33 31.58 -7.32
CA GLU A 257 -20.77 31.56 -6.99
C GLU A 257 -21.37 30.16 -7.22
N LEU A 258 -20.90 29.46 -8.26
CA LEU A 258 -21.31 28.09 -8.57
C LEU A 258 -20.84 27.07 -7.53
N LEU A 259 -19.62 27.22 -6.99
CA LEU A 259 -19.12 26.36 -5.91
C LEU A 259 -19.92 26.62 -4.62
N GLN A 260 -20.16 27.89 -4.29
CA GLN A 260 -20.97 28.26 -3.13
C GLN A 260 -22.36 27.64 -3.20
N LYS A 261 -23.04 27.75 -4.35
CA LYS A 261 -24.36 27.15 -4.57
C LYS A 261 -24.36 25.64 -4.37
N GLU A 262 -23.34 24.94 -4.87
CA GLU A 262 -23.25 23.48 -4.68
C GLU A 262 -22.99 23.11 -3.21
N CYS A 263 -22.08 23.81 -2.52
CA CYS A 263 -21.83 23.59 -1.09
C CYS A 263 -23.10 23.83 -0.25
N ILE A 264 -23.79 24.96 -0.46
CA ILE A 264 -25.04 25.30 0.24
C ILE A 264 -26.12 24.24 -0.04
N LYS A 265 -26.24 23.79 -1.28
CA LYS A 265 -27.19 22.72 -1.66
C LYS A 265 -26.90 21.41 -0.92
N GLN A 266 -25.62 21.01 -0.82
CA GLN A 266 -25.27 19.79 -0.09
C GLN A 266 -25.48 19.94 1.42
N LEU A 267 -25.08 21.06 2.02
CA LEU A 267 -25.34 21.34 3.44
C LEU A 267 -26.84 21.42 3.74
N THR A 268 -27.64 22.03 2.88
CA THR A 268 -29.10 22.08 3.02
C THR A 268 -29.73 20.69 2.97
N LYS A 269 -29.13 19.74 2.25
CA LYS A 269 -29.65 18.38 2.17
C LYS A 269 -29.26 17.53 3.37
N TYR A 270 -28.02 17.65 3.84
CA TYR A 270 -27.43 16.70 4.80
C TYR A 270 -27.13 17.29 6.19
N ALA A 271 -26.96 18.60 6.33
CA ALA A 271 -26.58 19.28 7.58
C ALA A 271 -27.12 20.73 7.64
N LYS A 272 -28.45 20.88 7.61
CA LYS A 272 -29.12 22.21 7.55
C LYS A 272 -28.75 23.12 8.73
N ASP A 273 -28.59 22.52 9.89
CA ASP A 273 -28.26 23.14 11.17
C ASP A 273 -26.82 23.70 11.22
N ARG A 274 -25.96 23.27 10.30
CA ARG A 274 -24.53 23.66 10.26
C ARG A 274 -24.20 24.66 9.14
N ILE A 275 -25.21 25.20 8.46
CA ILE A 275 -25.01 26.25 7.45
C ILE A 275 -24.61 27.54 8.16
N PRO A 276 -23.51 28.22 7.75
CA PRO A 276 -23.14 29.51 8.32
C PRO A 276 -24.26 30.54 8.14
N ALA A 277 -24.52 31.36 9.16
CA ALA A 277 -25.67 32.27 9.21
C ALA A 277 -25.76 33.25 8.02
N GLU A 278 -24.61 33.62 7.46
CA GLU A 278 -24.46 34.48 6.28
C GLU A 278 -24.98 33.86 4.97
N PHE A 279 -25.13 32.53 4.91
CA PHE A 279 -25.59 31.79 3.72
C PHE A 279 -26.96 31.13 3.89
N ILE A 280 -27.66 31.38 5.01
CA ILE A 280 -29.02 30.87 5.21
C ILE A 280 -29.96 31.60 4.24
N PRO A 281 -30.72 30.88 3.37
CA PRO A 281 -31.65 31.53 2.46
C PRO A 281 -32.73 32.25 3.27
N THR A 282 -32.79 33.58 3.14
CA THR A 282 -33.87 34.41 3.70
C THR A 282 -35.18 34.11 2.95
N SER A 283 -35.81 32.99 3.28
CA SER A 283 -37.13 32.61 2.78
C SER A 283 -38.00 32.18 3.96
N ALA A 284 -38.18 33.11 4.91
CA ALA A 284 -39.16 32.99 5.99
C ALA A 284 -39.68 34.35 6.49
N THR A 285 -39.72 35.38 5.64
CA THR A 285 -40.50 36.61 5.92
C THR A 285 -41.53 36.82 4.82
N VAL A 286 -42.53 35.93 4.76
CA VAL A 286 -43.78 36.20 4.05
C VAL A 286 -44.78 36.75 5.06
N VAL A 287 -44.91 38.07 5.03
CA VAL A 287 -46.16 38.84 5.07
C VAL A 287 -47.28 38.27 5.97
N SER A 288 -47.35 38.76 7.21
CA SER A 288 -48.63 38.97 7.90
C SER A 288 -48.95 40.46 7.96
N GLN A 289 -49.12 41.09 6.79
CA GLN A 289 -49.94 42.30 6.73
C GLN A 289 -51.40 41.85 6.71
N ILE A 290 -52.00 41.78 7.88
CA ILE A 290 -53.46 41.77 8.03
C ILE A 290 -53.92 43.21 7.75
N PRO A 291 -54.74 43.47 6.72
CA PRO A 291 -55.37 44.77 6.58
C PRO A 291 -56.50 44.85 7.61
N VAL A 292 -56.33 45.70 8.63
CA VAL A 292 -57.44 46.12 9.49
C VAL A 292 -58.36 46.99 8.62
N LYS A 293 -59.53 46.46 8.30
CA LYS A 293 -60.64 47.24 7.74
C LYS A 293 -61.08 48.25 8.80
N ALA A 294 -61.15 49.50 8.39
CA ALA A 294 -61.93 50.53 9.05
C ALA A 294 -63.42 50.20 8.91
N ASP A 295 -64.14 50.24 10.03
CA ASP A 295 -65.48 50.83 10.21
C ASP A 295 -65.77 50.89 11.72
#